data_AF-A0A432RTT5-F1
#
_entry.id   AF-A0A432RTT5-F1
#
_cell.length_a   1.000
_cell.length_b   1.000
_cell.length_c   1.000
_cell.angle_alpha   90.00
_cell.angle_beta   90.00
_cell.angle_gamma   90.00
#
_symmetry.space_group_name_H-M   'P 1'
#
loop_
_entity.id
_entity.type
_entity.pdbx_description
1 polymer ?
#
loop_
_entity_poly.entity_id
_entity_poly.type
_entity_poly.pdbx_seq_one_letter_code
_entity_poly.pdbx_strand_id
1 'polypeptide(L)' 'MMCVIGKYIDPFTDFGFKWLFGVEKHKHLLISFLNDLLNLENKIVDIKYRNLEKLSVNEYDRKAIFDLYCKDERG' A
#
# COMPACT_ATOMS: atom_id res chain seq x y z
N MET A 1 -5.51 24.47 -11.09
CA MET A 1 -5.83 23.09 -11.51
C MET A 1 -6.55 22.43 -10.34
N MET A 2 -7.88 22.40 -10.35
CA MET A 2 -8.65 21.71 -9.31
C MET A 2 -8.50 20.21 -9.60
N CYS A 3 -7.76 19.47 -8.78
CA CYS A 3 -7.79 18.01 -8.87
C CYS A 3 -9.21 17.57 -8.52
N VAL A 4 -9.97 17.18 -9.53
CA VAL A 4 -11.23 16.49 -9.31
C VAL A 4 -10.86 15.18 -8.62
N ILE A 5 -11.09 15.10 -7.32
CA ILE A 5 -11.00 13.83 -6.60
C ILE A 5 -12.15 13.00 -7.16
N GLY A 6 -11.85 12.10 -8.09
CA GLY A 6 -12.85 11.20 -8.65
C GLY A 6 -13.60 10.51 -7.51
N LYS A 7 -14.93 10.41 -7.62
CA LYS A 7 -15.79 9.80 -6.58
C LYS A 7 -15.39 8.35 -6.26
N TYR A 8 -14.67 7.70 -7.17
CA TYR A 8 -14.22 6.32 -7.08
C TYR A 8 -12.74 6.23 -7.48
N ILE A 9 -12.05 5.29 -6.86
CA ILE A 9 -10.65 4.97 -7.14
C ILE A 9 -10.62 3.51 -7.59
N ASP A 10 -10.02 3.27 -8.74
CA ASP A 10 -9.81 1.91 -9.24
C ASP A 10 -8.53 1.31 -8.63
N PRO A 11 -8.63 0.27 -7.79
CA PRO A 11 -7.47 -0.33 -7.11
C PRO A 11 -6.55 -1.11 -8.04
N PHE A 12 -6.99 -1.43 -9.27
CA PHE A 12 -6.18 -2.14 -10.26
C PHE A 12 -5.25 -1.19 -11.03
N THR A 13 -5.50 0.12 -10.97
CA THR A 13 -4.56 1.13 -11.45
C THR A 13 -3.41 1.35 -10.46
N ASP A 14 -2.21 1.61 -10.98
CA ASP A 14 -1.03 1.99 -10.19
C ASP A 14 -1.32 3.22 -9.29
N PHE A 15 -2.08 4.20 -9.80
CA PHE A 15 -2.52 5.37 -9.04
C PHE A 15 -3.43 4.98 -7.87
N GLY A 16 -4.47 4.18 -8.11
CA GLY A 16 -5.40 3.80 -7.07
C GLY A 16 -4.78 2.88 -6.03
N PHE A 17 -3.94 1.95 -6.46
CA PHE A 17 -3.18 1.09 -5.56
C PHE A 17 -2.24 1.92 -4.67
N LYS A 18 -1.48 2.87 -5.23
CA LYS A 18 -0.61 3.78 -4.45
C LYS A 18 -1.42 4.70 -3.52
N TRP A 19 -2.60 5.14 -3.92
CA TRP A 19 -3.43 5.98 -3.07
C TRP A 19 -4.05 5.20 -1.89
N LEU A 20 -4.46 3.96 -2.13
CA LEU A 20 -5.03 3.08 -1.11
C LEU A 20 -3.96 2.53 -0.16
N PHE A 21 -2.80 2.16 -0.68
CA PHE A 21 -1.80 1.40 0.08
C PHE A 21 -0.46 2.10 0.25
N GLY A 22 -0.23 3.25 -0.39
CA GLY A 22 1.02 4.00 -0.33
C GLY A 22 0.97 5.23 0.58
N VAL A 23 -0.19 5.53 1.19
CA VAL A 23 -0.35 6.66 2.13
C VAL A 23 -0.38 6.13 3.56
N GLU A 24 0.45 6.67 4.44
CA GLU A 24 0.54 6.22 5.85
C GLU A 24 -0.81 6.24 6.58
N LYS A 25 -1.69 7.19 6.25
CA LYS A 25 -3.05 7.27 6.81
C LYS A 25 -3.89 6.02 6.52
N HIS A 26 -3.64 5.36 5.39
CA HIS A 26 -4.39 4.18 4.93
C HIS A 26 -3.68 2.86 5.25
N LYS A 27 -2.60 2.91 6.02
CA LYS A 27 -1.82 1.75 6.46
C LYS A 27 -2.67 0.63 7.07
N HIS A 28 -3.73 0.96 7.81
CA HIS A 28 -4.66 -0.01 8.38
C HIS A 28 -5.38 -0.86 7.32
N LEU A 29 -5.69 -0.28 6.14
CA LEU A 29 -6.28 -1.02 5.02
C LEU A 29 -5.29 -2.04 4.47
N LEU A 30 -4.03 -1.66 4.31
CA LEU A 30 -2.97 -2.55 3.84
C LEU A 30 -2.74 -3.69 4.84
N ILE A 31 -2.74 -3.39 6.15
CA ILE A 31 -2.62 -4.40 7.21
C ILE A 31 -3.79 -5.39 7.16
N SER A 32 -5.03 -4.90 7.06
CA SER A 32 -6.20 -5.78 6.98
C SER A 32 -6.18 -6.63 5.71
N PHE A 33 -5.83 -6.04 4.58
CA PHE A 33 -5.71 -6.74 3.30
C PHE A 33 -4.65 -7.85 3.35
N LEU A 34 -3.47 -7.56 3.89
CA LEU A 34 -2.40 -8.55 4.00
C LEU A 34 -2.74 -9.67 4.98
N ASN A 35 -3.40 -9.38 6.11
CA ASN A 35 -3.82 -10.41 7.06
C ASN A 35 -4.94 -11.32 6.51
N ASP A 36 -5.79 -10.81 5.62
CA ASP A 36 -6.85 -11.60 4.99
C ASP A 36 -6.32 -12.42 3.80
N LEU A 37 -5.40 -11.82 3.04
CA LEU A 37 -4.78 -12.44 1.86
C LEU A 37 -3.71 -13.47 2.23
N LEU A 38 -2.86 -13.13 3.20
CA LEU A 38 -1.78 -14.00 3.68
C LEU A 38 -2.31 -14.74 4.91
N ASN A 39 -2.42 -16.06 4.81
CA ASN A 39 -2.79 -16.91 5.94
C ASN A 39 -1.62 -17.04 6.92
N LEU A 40 -1.33 -15.96 7.65
CA LEU A 40 -0.22 -15.84 8.58
C LEU A 40 -0.60 -16.44 9.94
N GLU A 41 0.38 -17.10 10.58
CA GLU A 41 0.19 -17.64 11.94
C GLU A 41 0.02 -16.52 12.98
N ASN A 42 0.75 -15.42 12.82
CA ASN A 42 0.68 -14.23 13.68
C ASN A 42 0.19 -13.05 12.85
N LYS A 43 -0.74 -12.27 13.40
CA LYS A 43 -1.30 -11.13 12.67
C LYS A 43 -0.29 -9.99 12.60
N ILE A 44 -0.24 -9.34 11.45
CA ILE A 44 0.51 -8.10 11.26
C ILE A 44 -0.20 -7.00 12.06
N VAL A 45 0.51 -6.35 12.97
CA VAL A 45 0.00 -5.24 13.79
C VAL A 45 0.53 -3.87 13.33
N ASP A 46 1.70 -3.84 12.70
CA ASP A 46 2.30 -2.62 12.15
C ASP A 46 3.09 -2.91 10.88
N ILE A 47 3.14 -1.97 9.94
CA ILE A 47 3.96 -2.03 8.73
C ILE A 47 4.76 -0.74 8.49
N LYS A 48 6.03 -0.81 8.15
CA LYS A 48 6.81 0.39 7.77
C LYS A 48 7.28 0.30 6.33
N TYR A 49 7.06 1.37 5.57
CA TYR A 49 7.59 1.47 4.21
C TYR A 49 9.11 1.67 4.28
N ARG A 50 9.88 0.76 3.66
CA ARG A 50 11.35 0.80 3.72
C ARG A 50 11.97 1.84 2.81
N ASN A 51 11.37 2.13 1.65
CA ASN A 51 11.85 3.17 0.75
C ASN A 51 10.74 3.68 -0.18
N LEU A 52 10.48 4.99 -0.14
CA LEU A 52 9.53 5.69 -1.02
C LEU A 52 10.21 6.22 -2.30
N GLU A 53 11.55 6.23 -2.39
CA GLU A 53 12.31 6.79 -3.52
C GLU A 53 12.14 5.99 -4.83
N LYS A 54 11.62 4.76 -4.74
CA LYS A 54 11.30 3.89 -5.91
C LYS A 54 9.82 3.86 -6.27
N LEU A 55 9.02 4.84 -5.86
CA LEU A 55 7.74 5.09 -6.53
C LEU A 55 8.06 5.65 -7.91
N SER A 56 8.41 4.76 -8.85
CA SER A 56 8.87 5.05 -10.20
C SER A 56 8.05 6.17 -10.83
N VAL A 57 8.74 7.28 -11.10
CA VAL A 57 8.26 8.44 -11.86
C VAL A 57 7.93 8.04 -13.31
N ASN A 58 8.38 6.87 -13.78
CA ASN A 58 8.29 6.50 -15.18
C ASN A 58 6.96 5.80 -15.53
N GLU A 59 6.36 6.23 -16.65
CA GLU A 59 4.97 5.96 -17.01
C GLU A 59 4.73 4.63 -17.74
N TYR A 60 5.80 3.92 -18.08
CA TYR A 60 5.76 2.87 -19.09
C TYR A 60 6.12 1.46 -18.60
N ASP A 61 6.49 1.28 -17.34
CA ASP A 61 6.81 -0.05 -16.76
C ASP A 61 6.40 -0.11 -15.27
N ARG A 62 5.12 0.14 -14.97
CA ARG A 62 4.64 0.38 -13.61
C ARG A 62 4.11 -0.90 -12.95
N LYS A 63 5.00 -1.74 -12.40
CA LYS A 63 4.64 -2.62 -11.28
C LYS A 63 4.85 -1.85 -9.99
N ALA A 64 3.78 -1.58 -9.24
CA ALA A 64 3.87 -1.00 -7.91
C ALA A 64 4.44 -2.06 -6.95
N ILE A 65 5.72 -1.93 -6.59
CA ILE A 65 6.38 -2.82 -5.63
C ILE A 65 6.62 -2.02 -4.37
N PHE A 66 6.02 -2.46 -3.26
CA PHE A 66 6.22 -1.88 -1.94
C PHE A 66 7.08 -2.81 -1.11
N ASP A 67 8.17 -2.28 -0.57
CA ASP A 67 8.96 -2.98 0.43
C ASP A 67 8.46 -2.58 1.82
N LEU A 68 7.89 -3.57 2.53
CA LEU A 68 7.20 -3.39 3.79
C LEU A 68 7.92 -4.17 4.89
N TYR A 69 8.25 -3.49 5.98
CA TYR A 69 8.62 -4.12 7.23
C TYR A 69 7.37 -4.40 8.04
N CYS A 70 6.96 -5.67 8.11
CA CYS A 70 5.85 -6.09 8.95
C CYS A 70 6.33 -6.37 10.38
N LYS A 71 5.56 -5.93 11.35
CA LYS A 71 5.70 -6.27 12.77
C LYS A 71 4.46 -7.03 13.19
N ASP A 72 4.66 -8.17 13.84
CA ASP A 72 3.59 -8.97 14.42
C ASP A 72 3.39 -8.66 15.92
N GLU A 73 2.40 -9.30 16.52
CA GLU A 73 2.02 -9.11 17.92
C GLU A 73 3.11 -9.46 18.94
N ARG A 74 4.11 -10.27 18.57
CA ARG A 74 5.19 -10.74 19.46
C ARG A 74 6.42 -9.83 19.48
N GLY A 75 6.51 -8.85 18.57
CA GLY A 75 7.52 -7.79 18.61
C GLY A 75 8.61 -7.93 17.58
#